data_AF-A0A8T7MK40-F1
#
_entry.id   AF-A0A8T7MK40-F1
#
_cell.length_a   1.000
_cell.length_b   1.000
_cell.length_c   1.000
_cell.angle_alpha   90.00
_cell.angle_beta   90.00
_cell.angle_gamma   90.00
#
_symmetry.space_group_name_H-M   'P 1'
#
loop_
_entity.id
_entity.type
_entity.pdbx_description
1 polymer ?
#
loop_
_entity_poly.entity_id
_entity_poly.type
_entity_poly.pdbx_seq_one_letter_code
_entity_poly.pdbx_strand_id
1 'polypeptide(L)'
;MSQPQMRVKAYKVDDNRTVACLNWSPNGQTLAIGYRYDTVSFWHIEQGVTLKETLKISTGDVTRCMAFSPNGKILARGGTDKTVQLWDVALSKKLAELDKPIGVKAKNFGPYTPLGFIRAFAFSPDGQTLAFNVVSGLYLWSLGDGKLVRLGDDIAKFNNLTYHPNGELLTRFGNSEAEFWDVNSQSLRGTVATGADRGAWSPDGQLLATTEGKLLKIAVEKGGWFKGQKLTGSVVRAIENQSCDSILWNPKRELLATAGDEVKLWNATDGRLLTTLQDYERPSLQEGDALSWSPDGKKLVGGSQGCLMVWSID
;
A
#
# COMPACT_ATOMS: atom_id res chain seq x y z
N MET A 1 -15.94 15.18 25.98
CA MET A 1 -16.24 13.99 25.16
C MET A 1 -15.26 12.90 25.58
N SER A 2 -15.75 11.75 26.02
CA SER A 2 -14.92 10.60 26.38
C SER A 2 -14.12 10.13 25.16
N GLN A 3 -12.86 9.75 25.36
CA GLN A 3 -12.05 9.10 24.31
C GLN A 3 -12.78 7.85 23.79
N PRO A 4 -12.69 7.54 22.49
CA PRO A 4 -13.31 6.34 21.94
C PRO A 4 -12.82 5.10 22.70
N GLN A 5 -13.74 4.23 23.13
CA GLN A 5 -13.37 2.95 23.71
C GLN A 5 -12.77 2.07 22.62
N MET A 6 -11.44 1.93 22.62
CA MET A 6 -10.77 1.01 21.71
C MET A 6 -10.54 -0.32 22.39
N ARG A 7 -10.97 -1.38 21.71
CA ARG A 7 -10.65 -2.75 22.12
C ARG A 7 -9.46 -3.22 21.31
N VAL A 8 -8.46 -3.74 21.99
CA VAL A 8 -7.24 -4.27 21.37
C VAL A 8 -7.19 -5.79 21.56
N LYS A 9 -6.90 -6.52 20.49
CA LYS A 9 -6.68 -7.97 20.55
C LYS A 9 -5.39 -8.33 19.81
N ALA A 10 -4.56 -9.16 20.45
CA ALA A 10 -3.34 -9.68 19.88
C ALA A 10 -3.54 -11.13 19.40
N TYR A 11 -2.90 -11.48 18.30
CA TYR A 11 -2.83 -12.85 17.77
C TYR A 11 -1.39 -13.21 17.46
N LYS A 12 -0.92 -14.36 17.95
CA LYS A 12 0.31 -14.99 17.45
C LYS A 12 -0.05 -15.71 16.15
N VAL A 13 0.54 -15.28 15.04
CA VAL A 13 0.25 -15.83 13.71
C VAL A 13 1.39 -16.69 13.15
N ASP A 14 2.60 -16.52 13.68
CA ASP A 14 3.75 -17.37 13.39
C ASP A 14 4.83 -17.25 14.47
N ASP A 15 5.54 -18.34 14.76
CA ASP A 15 6.59 -18.36 15.79
C ASP A 15 7.94 -17.85 15.30
N ASN A 16 8.24 -17.98 14.00
CA ASN A 16 9.58 -17.80 13.48
C ASN A 16 9.68 -16.75 12.36
N ARG A 17 8.54 -16.24 11.88
CA ARG A 17 8.50 -15.36 10.71
C ARG A 17 7.92 -14.00 11.03
N THR A 18 8.66 -12.97 10.62
CA THR A 18 8.21 -11.59 10.68
C THR A 18 7.13 -11.32 9.62
N VAL A 19 6.06 -10.64 10.02
CA VAL A 19 5.06 -10.11 9.08
C VAL A 19 5.70 -8.95 8.33
N ALA A 20 5.75 -9.04 7.00
CA ALA A 20 6.37 -8.03 6.12
C ALA A 20 5.34 -7.10 5.48
N CYS A 21 4.13 -7.59 5.23
CA CYS A 21 3.00 -6.79 4.77
C CYS A 21 1.68 -7.52 5.07
N LEU A 22 0.59 -6.78 5.16
CA LEU A 22 -0.76 -7.35 5.30
C LEU A 22 -1.79 -6.52 4.56
N ASN A 23 -2.86 -7.17 4.11
CA ASN A 23 -3.99 -6.49 3.47
C ASN A 23 -5.28 -7.20 3.82
N TRP A 24 -6.31 -6.41 4.14
CA TRP A 24 -7.67 -6.93 4.20
C TRP A 24 -8.20 -7.24 2.80
N SER A 25 -8.89 -8.37 2.69
CA SER A 25 -9.74 -8.64 1.55
C SER A 25 -10.91 -7.63 1.51
N PRO A 26 -11.37 -7.21 0.31
CA PRO A 26 -12.45 -6.24 0.18
C PRO A 26 -13.78 -6.66 0.81
N ASN A 27 -14.01 -7.98 0.95
CA ASN A 27 -15.21 -8.51 1.62
C ASN A 27 -15.11 -8.49 3.16
N GLY A 28 -13.95 -8.13 3.73
CA GLY A 28 -13.72 -8.02 5.16
C GLY A 28 -13.66 -9.36 5.92
N GLN A 29 -13.65 -10.50 5.23
CA GLN A 29 -13.66 -11.82 5.87
C GLN A 29 -12.27 -12.41 6.04
N THR A 30 -11.32 -12.00 5.20
CA THR A 30 -9.98 -12.56 5.15
C THR A 30 -8.92 -11.46 5.25
N LEU A 31 -7.86 -11.70 6.02
CA LEU A 31 -6.63 -10.92 6.01
C LEU A 31 -5.53 -11.75 5.33
N ALA A 32 -4.91 -11.23 4.28
CA ALA A 32 -3.68 -11.82 3.74
C ALA A 32 -2.48 -11.31 4.53
N ILE A 33 -1.59 -12.22 4.92
CA ILE A 33 -0.36 -11.93 5.67
C ILE A 33 0.82 -12.42 4.85
N GLY A 34 1.67 -11.50 4.42
CA GLY A 34 2.92 -11.78 3.75
C GLY A 34 4.04 -11.80 4.76
N TYR A 35 4.84 -12.86 4.76
CA TYR A 35 5.95 -13.02 5.70
C TYR A 35 7.31 -12.73 5.02
N ARG A 36 8.31 -12.42 5.85
CA ARG A 36 9.71 -12.62 5.46
C ARG A 36 9.95 -14.13 5.35
N TYR A 37 10.56 -14.56 4.25
CA TYR A 37 10.91 -15.96 3.98
C TYR A 37 9.68 -16.87 3.82
N ASP A 38 9.20 -16.95 2.58
CA ASP A 38 8.67 -18.19 1.97
C ASP A 38 7.15 -18.28 1.77
N THR A 39 6.32 -17.44 2.41
CA THR A 39 4.87 -17.64 2.31
C THR A 39 3.96 -16.42 2.42
N VAL A 40 2.74 -16.57 1.92
CA VAL A 40 1.56 -15.76 2.27
C VAL A 40 0.49 -16.65 2.90
N SER A 41 -0.06 -16.25 4.05
CA SER A 41 -1.17 -16.95 4.70
C SER A 41 -2.46 -16.14 4.62
N PHE A 42 -3.60 -16.82 4.69
CA PHE A 42 -4.93 -16.21 4.75
C PHE A 42 -5.59 -16.49 6.10
N TRP A 43 -5.97 -15.42 6.79
CA TRP A 43 -6.46 -15.46 8.17
C TRP A 43 -7.89 -14.97 8.29
N HIS A 44 -8.66 -15.62 9.16
CA HIS A 44 -9.95 -15.14 9.62
C HIS A 44 -9.80 -14.49 10.99
N ILE A 45 -9.80 -13.15 11.03
CA ILE A 45 -9.45 -12.40 12.24
C ILE A 45 -10.41 -12.65 13.40
N GLU A 46 -11.73 -12.76 13.16
CA GLU A 46 -12.68 -12.98 14.26
C GLU A 46 -12.51 -14.35 14.93
N GLN A 47 -12.12 -15.35 14.13
CA GLN A 47 -11.93 -16.72 14.61
C GLN A 47 -10.51 -16.92 15.15
N GLY A 48 -9.56 -16.05 14.78
CA GLY A 48 -8.16 -16.20 15.14
C GLY A 48 -7.50 -17.43 14.53
N VAL A 49 -7.95 -17.86 13.34
CA VAL A 49 -7.47 -19.07 12.67
C VAL A 49 -7.02 -18.82 11.24
N THR A 50 -6.07 -19.63 10.79
CA THR A 50 -5.68 -19.75 9.38
C THR A 50 -6.76 -20.51 8.62
N LEU A 51 -7.19 -20.01 7.45
CA LEU A 51 -8.40 -20.49 6.79
C LEU A 51 -8.24 -21.78 5.97
N LYS A 52 -7.08 -22.07 5.33
CA LYS A 52 -6.63 -23.44 4.96
C LYS A 52 -5.40 -23.53 4.05
N GLU A 53 -5.04 -22.50 3.28
CA GLU A 53 -3.94 -22.61 2.31
C GLU A 53 -2.96 -21.44 2.42
N THR A 54 -1.68 -21.79 2.35
CA THR A 54 -0.55 -20.87 2.40
C THR A 54 0.09 -20.88 1.03
N LEU A 55 0.18 -19.72 0.38
CA LEU A 55 0.86 -19.59 -0.91
C LEU A 55 2.36 -19.76 -0.66
N LYS A 56 2.96 -20.81 -1.21
CA LYS A 56 4.41 -21.00 -1.22
C LYS A 56 4.97 -20.35 -2.49
N ILE A 57 5.94 -19.47 -2.32
CA ILE A 57 6.30 -18.52 -3.39
C ILE A 57 7.70 -18.81 -3.95
N SER A 58 8.65 -19.09 -3.06
CA SER A 58 10.00 -19.63 -3.33
C SER A 58 10.74 -19.67 -1.98
N THR A 59 11.83 -20.42 -1.86
CA THR A 59 12.64 -20.45 -0.62
C THR A 59 13.60 -19.26 -0.57
N GLY A 60 13.57 -18.48 0.51
CA GLY A 60 14.49 -17.40 0.83
C GLY A 60 14.02 -15.98 0.48
N ASP A 61 12.85 -15.83 -0.15
CA ASP A 61 12.36 -14.53 -0.62
C ASP A 61 11.39 -13.84 0.34
N VAL A 62 11.41 -12.50 0.32
CA VAL A 62 10.52 -11.66 1.11
C VAL A 62 9.37 -11.17 0.24
N THR A 63 8.13 -11.42 0.69
CA THR A 63 6.95 -10.75 0.14
C THR A 63 6.91 -9.31 0.65
N ARG A 64 7.35 -8.36 -0.18
CA ARG A 64 7.46 -6.94 0.20
C ARG A 64 6.14 -6.21 0.11
N CYS A 65 5.30 -6.57 -0.85
CA CYS A 65 4.01 -5.93 -1.03
C CYS A 65 2.98 -6.91 -1.60
N MET A 66 1.73 -6.65 -1.24
CA MET A 66 0.57 -7.36 -1.73
C MET A 66 -0.55 -6.36 -1.99
N ALA A 67 -1.51 -6.74 -2.84
CA ALA A 67 -2.75 -6.01 -3.00
C ALA A 67 -3.86 -6.99 -3.42
N PHE A 68 -5.05 -6.87 -2.83
CA PHE A 68 -6.23 -7.53 -3.38
C PHE A 68 -6.79 -6.71 -4.53
N SER A 69 -7.22 -7.40 -5.58
CA SER A 69 -8.15 -6.81 -6.57
C SER A 69 -9.43 -6.33 -5.87
N PRO A 70 -10.11 -5.28 -6.36
CA PRO A 70 -11.31 -4.72 -5.71
C PRO A 70 -12.45 -5.72 -5.53
N ASN A 71 -12.55 -6.73 -6.42
CA ASN A 71 -13.54 -7.81 -6.30
C ASN A 71 -13.12 -8.95 -5.36
N GLY A 72 -11.90 -8.90 -4.80
CA GLY A 72 -11.34 -9.85 -3.85
C GLY A 72 -10.91 -11.20 -4.44
N LYS A 73 -11.02 -11.41 -5.76
CA LYS A 73 -10.74 -12.72 -6.38
C LYS A 73 -9.26 -12.94 -6.66
N ILE A 74 -8.52 -11.87 -6.93
CA ILE A 74 -7.09 -11.91 -7.24
C ILE A 74 -6.31 -11.25 -6.11
N LEU A 75 -5.22 -11.89 -5.69
CA LEU A 75 -4.15 -11.30 -4.88
C LEU A 75 -2.92 -11.08 -5.77
N ALA A 76 -2.49 -9.84 -5.91
CA ALA A 76 -1.18 -9.52 -6.47
C ALA A 76 -0.12 -9.60 -5.37
N ARG A 77 1.02 -10.18 -5.70
CA ARG A 77 2.18 -10.31 -4.81
C ARG A 77 3.45 -9.92 -5.55
N GLY A 78 4.37 -9.31 -4.82
CA GLY A 78 5.68 -8.91 -5.31
C GLY A 78 6.71 -8.96 -4.21
N GLY A 79 7.91 -9.37 -4.58
CA GLY A 79 8.97 -9.67 -3.62
C GLY A 79 10.37 -9.32 -4.10
N THR A 80 11.33 -9.83 -3.33
CA THR A 80 12.77 -9.73 -3.62
C THR A 80 13.23 -10.63 -4.76
N ASP A 81 12.40 -11.61 -5.13
CA ASP A 81 12.56 -12.45 -6.32
C ASP A 81 12.32 -11.69 -7.63
N LYS A 82 11.90 -10.43 -7.55
CA LYS A 82 11.68 -9.52 -8.70
C LYS A 82 10.51 -9.96 -9.58
N THR A 83 9.64 -10.83 -9.07
CA THR A 83 8.46 -11.31 -9.78
C THR A 83 7.23 -10.51 -9.36
N VAL A 84 6.30 -10.36 -10.29
CA VAL A 84 4.91 -10.00 -9.98
C VAL A 84 4.08 -11.24 -10.25
N GLN A 85 3.40 -11.73 -9.22
CA GLN A 85 2.55 -12.91 -9.32
C GLN A 85 1.10 -12.54 -9.01
N LEU A 86 0.18 -13.09 -9.80
CA LEU A 86 -1.25 -13.03 -9.55
C LEU A 86 -1.74 -14.38 -9.08
N TRP A 87 -2.51 -14.38 -8.01
CA TRP A 87 -3.04 -15.59 -7.40
C TRP A 87 -4.56 -15.53 -7.33
N ASP A 88 -5.21 -16.61 -7.70
CA ASP A 88 -6.62 -16.83 -7.39
C ASP A 88 -6.74 -17.13 -5.89
N VAL A 89 -7.51 -16.31 -5.19
CA VAL A 89 -7.67 -16.40 -3.74
C VAL A 89 -8.52 -17.60 -3.33
N ALA A 90 -9.54 -17.96 -4.12
CA ALA A 90 -10.44 -19.06 -3.80
C ALA A 90 -9.80 -20.42 -4.08
N LEU A 91 -8.96 -20.50 -5.12
CA LEU A 91 -8.30 -21.72 -5.56
C LEU A 91 -6.87 -21.87 -5.03
N SER A 92 -6.31 -20.83 -4.39
CA SER A 92 -4.90 -20.72 -3.98
C SER A 92 -3.91 -21.10 -5.08
N LYS A 93 -4.20 -20.69 -6.32
CA LYS A 93 -3.42 -21.06 -7.50
C LYS A 93 -2.86 -19.83 -8.18
N LYS A 94 -1.61 -19.94 -8.64
CA LYS A 94 -0.97 -18.90 -9.45
C LYS A 94 -1.68 -18.83 -10.81
N LEU A 95 -2.24 -17.66 -11.11
CA LEU A 95 -2.93 -17.35 -12.36
C LEU A 95 -1.95 -16.90 -13.44
N ALA A 96 -1.03 -16.01 -13.06
CA ALA A 96 -0.07 -15.42 -13.97
C ALA A 96 1.18 -14.98 -13.20
N GLU A 97 2.29 -14.90 -13.92
CA GLU A 97 3.57 -14.40 -13.42
C GLU A 97 4.27 -13.60 -14.51
N LEU A 98 4.76 -12.42 -14.12
CA LEU A 98 5.71 -11.67 -14.94
C LEU A 98 7.11 -12.22 -14.66
N ASP A 99 7.48 -13.27 -15.38
CA ASP A 99 8.68 -14.10 -15.17
C ASP A 99 9.98 -13.50 -15.79
N LYS A 100 9.87 -12.33 -16.43
CA LYS A 100 11.04 -11.61 -16.96
C LYS A 100 11.47 -10.57 -15.91
N PRO A 101 12.76 -10.44 -15.59
CA PRO A 101 13.23 -9.38 -14.70
C PRO A 101 12.70 -8.04 -15.19
N ILE A 102 11.82 -7.43 -14.41
CA ILE A 102 11.21 -6.15 -14.75
C ILE A 102 12.30 -5.07 -14.57
N GLY A 103 13.10 -4.88 -15.62
CA GLY A 103 14.34 -4.11 -15.62
C GLY A 103 15.55 -4.96 -15.20
N VAL A 104 16.69 -4.98 -15.88
CA VAL A 104 17.29 -4.05 -16.86
C VAL A 104 18.40 -4.80 -17.60
N LYS A 105 18.76 -4.41 -18.85
CA LYS A 105 20.17 -4.41 -19.27
C LYS A 105 20.85 -3.19 -18.66
N ALA A 106 21.25 -3.24 -17.39
CA ALA A 106 22.00 -2.15 -16.77
C ALA A 106 23.48 -2.28 -17.13
N LYS A 107 24.02 -1.36 -17.95
CA LYS A 107 25.46 -1.31 -18.24
C LYS A 107 26.30 -0.77 -17.06
N ASN A 108 25.68 -0.13 -16.07
CA ASN A 108 26.39 0.72 -15.09
C ASN A 108 26.08 0.42 -13.60
N PHE A 109 25.41 -0.69 -13.28
CA PHE A 109 25.18 -1.07 -11.87
C PHE A 109 26.02 -2.30 -11.53
N GLY A 110 26.65 -2.28 -10.35
CA GLY A 110 27.37 -3.43 -9.82
C GLY A 110 26.42 -4.63 -9.60
N PRO A 111 26.96 -5.85 -9.45
CA PRO A 111 26.19 -7.08 -9.33
C PRO A 111 25.22 -7.14 -8.13
N TYR A 112 25.31 -6.17 -7.22
CA TYR A 112 24.52 -6.08 -5.99
C TYR A 112 23.40 -5.04 -6.00
N THR A 113 23.19 -4.30 -7.10
CA THR A 113 22.01 -3.42 -7.16
C THR A 113 20.77 -4.29 -7.35
N PRO A 114 19.77 -4.24 -6.45
CA PRO A 114 18.57 -5.04 -6.56
C PRO A 114 17.62 -4.49 -7.63
N LEU A 115 18.10 -4.49 -8.87
CA LEU A 115 17.32 -4.17 -10.07
C LEU A 115 16.13 -5.13 -10.11
N GLY A 116 14.92 -4.58 -10.06
CA GLY A 116 13.67 -5.33 -10.22
C GLY A 116 12.89 -5.63 -8.95
N PHE A 117 13.32 -5.24 -7.75
CA PHE A 117 12.47 -5.39 -6.56
C PHE A 117 11.16 -4.64 -6.73
N ILE A 118 10.04 -5.30 -6.42
CA ILE A 118 8.74 -4.65 -6.40
C ILE A 118 8.59 -3.87 -5.09
N ARG A 119 8.33 -2.57 -5.19
CA ARG A 119 8.23 -1.66 -4.03
C ARG A 119 6.81 -1.49 -3.53
N ALA A 120 5.85 -1.36 -4.45
CA ALA A 120 4.45 -1.21 -4.13
C ALA A 120 3.57 -1.69 -5.29
N PHE A 121 2.32 -2.03 -4.98
CA PHE A 121 1.24 -2.30 -5.92
C PHE A 121 0.07 -1.38 -5.65
N ALA A 122 -0.70 -1.10 -6.69
CA ALA A 122 -2.08 -0.65 -6.55
C ALA A 122 -2.92 -1.23 -7.69
N PHE A 123 -4.05 -1.84 -7.36
CA PHE A 123 -5.08 -2.11 -8.35
C PHE A 123 -5.83 -0.82 -8.67
N SER A 124 -6.22 -0.65 -9.93
CA SER A 124 -7.22 0.34 -10.30
C SER A 124 -8.54 0.04 -9.57
N PRO A 125 -9.36 1.05 -9.24
CA PRO A 125 -10.63 0.85 -8.51
C PRO A 125 -11.61 -0.11 -9.21
N ASP A 126 -11.54 -0.23 -10.53
CA ASP A 126 -12.33 -1.18 -11.33
C ASP A 126 -11.69 -2.58 -11.43
N GLY A 127 -10.46 -2.75 -10.95
CA GLY A 127 -9.72 -4.00 -10.96
C GLY A 127 -9.14 -4.43 -12.30
N GLN A 128 -9.21 -3.59 -13.34
CA GLN A 128 -8.74 -3.95 -14.69
C GLN A 128 -7.22 -3.80 -14.87
N THR A 129 -6.60 -2.91 -14.10
CA THR A 129 -5.17 -2.60 -14.22
C THR A 129 -4.47 -2.77 -12.87
N LEU A 130 -3.28 -3.35 -12.89
CA LEU A 130 -2.35 -3.36 -11.77
C LEU A 130 -1.19 -2.41 -12.06
N ALA A 131 -1.05 -1.36 -11.25
CA ALA A 131 0.12 -0.51 -11.27
C ALA A 131 1.16 -1.01 -10.26
N PHE A 132 2.44 -0.90 -10.60
CA PHE A 132 3.51 -1.21 -9.66
C PHE A 132 4.79 -0.45 -9.96
N ASN A 133 5.52 -0.15 -8.89
CA ASN A 133 6.85 0.44 -8.95
C ASN A 133 7.90 -0.64 -8.80
N VAL A 134 8.85 -0.65 -9.73
CA VAL A 134 10.13 -1.32 -9.56
C VAL A 134 11.25 -0.29 -9.60
N VAL A 135 12.43 -0.72 -9.15
CA VAL A 135 13.67 0.05 -9.28
C VAL A 135 13.79 0.64 -10.69
N SER A 136 13.49 -0.08 -11.77
CA SER A 136 13.64 0.45 -13.14
C SER A 136 12.56 1.45 -13.61
N GLY A 137 11.43 1.60 -12.90
CA GLY A 137 10.35 2.49 -13.35
C GLY A 137 8.97 2.12 -12.85
N LEU A 138 7.98 2.88 -13.34
CA LEU A 138 6.55 2.65 -13.11
C LEU A 138 5.96 1.83 -14.26
N TYR A 139 5.22 0.78 -13.91
CA TYR A 139 4.57 -0.11 -14.85
C TYR A 139 3.07 -0.18 -14.62
N LEU A 140 2.32 -0.31 -15.72
CA LEU A 140 0.90 -0.63 -15.74
C LEU A 140 0.70 -1.97 -16.45
N TRP A 141 0.03 -2.89 -15.79
CA TRP A 141 -0.33 -4.18 -16.35
C TRP A 141 -1.85 -4.27 -16.47
N SER A 142 -2.33 -4.30 -17.72
CA SER A 142 -3.71 -4.61 -18.05
C SER A 142 -3.96 -6.10 -17.91
N LEU A 143 -4.92 -6.47 -17.07
CA LEU A 143 -5.21 -7.87 -16.78
C LEU A 143 -6.08 -8.56 -17.82
N GLY A 144 -6.87 -7.80 -18.59
CA GLY A 144 -7.78 -8.35 -19.59
C GLY A 144 -7.07 -8.88 -20.84
N ASP A 145 -6.07 -8.13 -21.32
CA ASP A 145 -5.28 -8.47 -22.51
C ASP A 145 -3.82 -8.85 -22.20
N GLY A 146 -3.42 -8.76 -20.92
CA GLY A 146 -2.05 -9.05 -20.48
C GLY A 146 -1.03 -7.98 -20.86
N LYS A 147 -1.43 -6.83 -21.40
CA LYS A 147 -0.51 -5.80 -21.88
C LYS A 147 0.22 -5.13 -20.72
N LEU A 148 1.55 -5.11 -20.81
CA LEU A 148 2.43 -4.43 -19.87
C LEU A 148 3.02 -3.18 -20.51
N VAL A 149 2.84 -2.02 -19.89
CA VAL A 149 3.39 -0.73 -20.34
C VAL A 149 4.26 -0.12 -19.25
N ARG A 150 5.39 0.47 -19.65
CA ARG A 150 6.25 1.28 -18.77
C ARG A 150 5.93 2.76 -19.00
N LEU A 151 5.61 3.48 -17.92
CA LEU A 151 5.22 4.90 -17.99
C LEU A 151 6.37 5.86 -17.70
N GLY A 152 7.21 5.55 -16.72
CA GLY A 152 8.28 6.43 -16.26
C GLY A 152 9.62 5.72 -16.14
N ASP A 153 10.68 6.41 -16.55
CA ASP A 153 12.07 5.97 -16.42
C ASP A 153 12.68 6.60 -15.18
N ASP A 154 12.95 5.84 -14.12
CA ASP A 154 13.81 6.33 -13.03
C ASP A 154 14.18 5.22 -12.05
N ILE A 155 15.47 5.17 -11.67
CA ILE A 155 16.08 3.94 -11.16
C ILE A 155 15.92 3.74 -9.63
N ALA A 156 15.51 4.75 -8.85
CA ALA A 156 15.45 4.56 -7.39
C ALA A 156 14.58 5.55 -6.61
N LYS A 157 13.85 6.45 -7.27
CA LYS A 157 13.24 7.60 -6.58
C LYS A 157 11.95 7.27 -5.84
N PHE A 158 11.17 6.31 -6.33
CA PHE A 158 9.78 6.14 -5.91
C PHE A 158 9.55 4.87 -5.10
N ASN A 159 9.02 5.01 -3.88
CA ASN A 159 8.83 3.90 -2.95
C ASN A 159 7.37 3.48 -2.79
N ASN A 160 6.40 4.35 -3.10
CA ASN A 160 4.98 4.06 -2.96
C ASN A 160 4.20 4.53 -4.20
N LEU A 161 3.00 3.96 -4.41
CA LEU A 161 2.03 4.43 -5.38
C LEU A 161 0.59 4.17 -4.92
N THR A 162 -0.33 4.94 -5.45
CA THR A 162 -1.75 4.86 -5.13
C THR A 162 -2.59 5.35 -6.31
N TYR A 163 -3.69 4.67 -6.60
CA TYR A 163 -4.70 5.22 -7.51
C TYR A 163 -5.52 6.27 -6.77
N HIS A 164 -5.85 7.35 -7.47
CA HIS A 164 -6.97 8.18 -7.08
C HIS A 164 -8.28 7.35 -7.19
N PRO A 165 -9.29 7.56 -6.32
CA PRO A 165 -10.52 6.75 -6.32
C PRO A 165 -11.32 6.74 -7.62
N ASN A 166 -11.13 7.72 -8.51
CA ASN A 166 -11.76 7.72 -9.84
C ASN A 166 -11.13 6.74 -10.84
N GLY A 167 -9.94 6.20 -10.55
CA GLY A 167 -9.22 5.25 -11.40
C GLY A 167 -8.47 5.86 -12.60
N GLU A 168 -8.61 7.16 -12.86
CA GLU A 168 -8.01 7.82 -14.03
C GLU A 168 -6.63 8.42 -13.71
N LEU A 169 -6.34 8.63 -12.43
CA LEU A 169 -5.09 9.22 -11.96
C LEU A 169 -4.34 8.22 -11.07
N LEU A 170 -3.05 8.06 -11.35
CA LEU A 170 -2.12 7.29 -10.56
C LEU A 170 -1.07 8.23 -9.96
N THR A 171 -0.89 8.16 -8.64
CA THR A 171 0.13 8.94 -7.94
C THR A 171 1.24 8.01 -7.48
N ARG A 172 2.50 8.38 -7.71
CA ARG A 172 3.66 7.72 -7.08
C ARG A 172 4.48 8.71 -6.28
N PHE A 173 5.08 8.24 -5.18
CA PHE A 173 5.77 9.08 -4.20
C PHE A 173 7.24 8.73 -4.13
N GLY A 174 8.08 9.76 -4.19
CA GLY A 174 9.51 9.66 -3.99
C GLY A 174 10.00 10.69 -2.98
N ASN A 175 11.25 10.56 -2.52
CA ASN A 175 11.75 11.28 -1.35
C ASN A 175 11.55 12.81 -1.38
N SER A 176 11.49 13.44 -2.55
CA SER A 176 11.29 14.88 -2.68
C SER A 176 9.94 15.27 -3.28
N GLU A 177 9.29 14.38 -4.02
CA GLU A 177 8.13 14.74 -4.84
C GLU A 177 7.16 13.58 -5.05
N ALA A 178 5.89 13.95 -5.26
CA ALA A 178 4.88 13.08 -5.82
C ALA A 178 4.68 13.40 -7.30
N GLU A 179 4.60 12.36 -8.12
CA GLU A 179 4.24 12.45 -9.52
C GLU A 179 2.81 11.96 -9.74
N PHE A 180 2.10 12.62 -10.63
CA PHE A 180 0.71 12.31 -10.98
C PHE A 180 0.64 11.91 -12.45
N TRP A 181 0.17 10.72 -12.73
CA TRP A 181 0.13 10.10 -14.06
C TRP A 181 -1.31 9.86 -14.48
N ASP A 182 -1.63 10.25 -15.71
CA ASP A 182 -2.86 9.86 -16.35
C ASP A 182 -2.77 8.41 -16.80
N VAL A 183 -3.73 7.60 -16.35
CA VAL A 183 -3.75 6.16 -16.63
C VAL A 183 -4.16 5.90 -18.09
N ASN A 184 -5.09 6.69 -18.61
CA ASN A 184 -5.64 6.52 -19.96
C ASN A 184 -4.67 6.99 -21.03
N SER A 185 -4.11 8.20 -20.88
CA SER A 185 -3.13 8.75 -21.82
C SER A 185 -1.70 8.36 -21.52
N GLN A 186 -1.45 7.62 -20.42
CA GLN A 186 -0.14 7.07 -20.07
C GLN A 186 0.94 8.16 -19.95
N SER A 187 0.56 9.32 -19.43
CA SER A 187 1.40 10.54 -19.45
C SER A 187 1.45 11.23 -18.10
N LEU A 188 2.61 11.79 -17.76
CA LEU A 188 2.80 12.62 -16.57
C LEU A 188 1.95 13.89 -16.66
N ARG A 189 1.11 14.11 -15.64
CA ARG A 189 0.22 15.28 -15.47
C ARG A 189 0.81 16.36 -14.58
N GLY A 190 1.74 16.02 -13.71
CA GLY A 190 2.38 17.01 -12.86
C GLY A 190 3.22 16.40 -11.76
N THR A 191 3.96 17.28 -11.09
CA THR A 191 4.78 16.96 -9.92
C THR A 191 4.49 17.96 -8.82
N VAL A 192 4.43 17.48 -7.59
CA VAL A 192 4.25 18.31 -6.39
C VAL A 192 5.36 17.97 -5.42
N ALA A 193 6.08 18.99 -4.94
CA ALA A 193 7.06 18.82 -3.88
C ALA A 193 6.34 18.42 -2.59
N THR A 194 6.55 17.17 -2.17
CA THR A 194 5.98 16.63 -0.93
C THR A 194 7.02 16.62 0.18
N GLY A 195 8.27 16.33 -0.19
CA GLY A 195 9.31 15.90 0.76
C GLY A 195 9.05 14.51 1.34
N ALA A 196 8.06 13.78 0.83
CA ALA A 196 7.55 12.54 1.42
C ALA A 196 7.60 11.39 0.43
N ASP A 197 8.09 10.24 0.87
CA ASP A 197 8.26 9.04 0.06
C ASP A 197 7.01 8.12 0.02
N ARG A 198 5.96 8.49 0.76
CA ARG A 198 4.68 7.80 0.83
C ARG A 198 3.51 8.79 0.85
N GLY A 199 2.34 8.31 0.40
CA GLY A 199 1.10 9.04 0.54
C GLY A 199 -0.12 8.20 0.16
N ALA A 200 -1.30 8.72 0.47
CA ALA A 200 -2.57 8.06 0.21
C ALA A 200 -3.68 9.08 -0.08
N TRP A 201 -4.53 8.79 -1.05
CA TRP A 201 -5.74 9.57 -1.32
C TRP A 201 -6.83 9.28 -0.30
N SER A 202 -7.57 10.31 0.08
CA SER A 202 -8.82 10.15 0.81
C SER A 202 -9.82 9.35 -0.03
N PRO A 203 -10.76 8.61 0.59
CA PRO A 203 -11.72 7.77 -0.15
C PRO A 203 -12.60 8.56 -1.14
N ASP A 204 -12.83 9.84 -0.89
CA ASP A 204 -13.59 10.74 -1.76
C ASP A 204 -12.73 11.44 -2.84
N GLY A 205 -11.40 11.23 -2.80
CA GLY A 205 -10.44 11.79 -3.75
C GLY A 205 -10.07 13.26 -3.54
N GLN A 206 -10.58 13.91 -2.50
CA GLN A 206 -10.39 15.36 -2.32
C GLN A 206 -9.04 15.73 -1.68
N LEU A 207 -8.47 14.83 -0.90
CA LEU A 207 -7.26 15.08 -0.12
C LEU A 207 -6.20 14.02 -0.40
N LEU A 208 -4.95 14.44 -0.37
CA LEU A 208 -3.79 13.57 -0.41
C LEU A 208 -2.99 13.75 0.87
N ALA A 209 -2.89 12.68 1.65
CA ALA A 209 -2.08 12.66 2.85
C ALA A 209 -0.67 12.16 2.52
N THR A 210 0.35 12.72 3.18
CA THR A 210 1.76 12.37 2.98
C THR A 210 2.47 12.12 4.32
N THR A 211 3.55 11.34 4.32
CA THR A 211 4.26 10.93 5.54
C THR A 211 5.07 12.02 6.22
N GLU A 212 5.30 13.16 5.57
CA GLU A 212 5.86 14.39 6.18
C GLU A 212 4.81 15.18 7.00
N GLY A 213 3.72 14.52 7.41
CA GLY A 213 2.61 15.16 8.13
C GLY A 213 1.80 16.16 7.30
N LYS A 214 1.98 16.26 5.98
CA LYS A 214 1.23 17.23 5.16
C LYS A 214 -0.05 16.60 4.61
N LEU A 215 -1.18 17.25 4.85
CA LEU A 215 -2.40 17.09 4.07
C LEU A 215 -2.42 18.12 2.95
N LEU A 216 -2.39 17.60 1.73
CA LEU A 216 -2.43 18.38 0.52
C LEU A 216 -3.85 18.32 -0.04
N LYS A 217 -4.43 19.49 -0.34
CA LYS A 217 -5.51 19.56 -1.30
C LYS A 217 -4.88 19.62 -2.67
N ILE A 218 -5.11 18.57 -3.44
CA ILE A 218 -4.72 18.54 -4.84
C ILE A 218 -5.96 18.92 -5.63
N ALA A 219 -5.82 19.87 -6.56
CA ALA A 219 -6.92 20.20 -7.46
C ALA A 219 -7.12 19.04 -8.45
N VAL A 220 -7.91 18.05 -8.05
CA VAL A 220 -8.39 16.98 -8.93
C VAL A 220 -9.84 17.31 -9.28
N GLU A 221 -10.06 17.82 -10.49
CA GLU A 221 -11.40 18.17 -10.94
C GLU A 221 -12.24 16.90 -11.15
N LYS A 222 -13.44 16.85 -10.53
CA LYS A 222 -14.38 15.75 -10.78
C LYS A 222 -14.84 15.81 -12.23
N GLY A 223 -14.39 14.87 -13.08
CA GLY A 223 -14.99 14.61 -14.40
C GLY A 223 -14.16 14.96 -15.64
N GLY A 224 -12.83 15.17 -15.52
CA GLY A 224 -12.01 15.65 -16.64
C GLY A 224 -12.32 17.13 -16.93
N TRP A 225 -11.39 17.99 -17.31
CA TRP A 225 -10.49 17.86 -18.44
C TRP A 225 -9.39 18.91 -18.34
N PHE A 226 -8.42 18.71 -17.46
CA PHE A 226 -7.14 19.39 -17.62
C PHE A 226 -6.33 18.70 -18.71
N LYS A 227 -6.72 18.80 -19.99
CA LYS A 227 -5.80 18.51 -21.09
C LYS A 227 -4.69 19.56 -21.07
N GLY A 228 -3.51 19.15 -20.61
CA GLY A 228 -2.30 19.97 -20.63
C GLY A 228 -2.06 20.88 -19.43
N GLN A 229 -2.94 20.91 -18.41
CA GLN A 229 -2.62 21.66 -17.18
C GLN A 229 -1.86 20.79 -16.18
N LYS A 230 -0.84 21.40 -15.56
CA LYS A 230 -0.03 20.77 -14.53
C LYS A 230 -0.83 20.66 -13.25
N LEU A 231 -0.94 19.45 -12.68
CA LEU A 231 -1.54 19.29 -11.35
C LEU A 231 -0.67 19.99 -10.30
N THR A 232 -1.31 20.82 -9.47
CA THR A 232 -0.68 21.52 -8.35
C THR A 232 -1.36 21.13 -7.04
N GLY A 233 -0.56 21.02 -5.99
CA GLY A 233 -1.04 20.79 -4.62
C GLY A 233 -0.83 22.01 -3.75
N SER A 234 -1.73 22.21 -2.79
CA SER A 234 -1.52 23.18 -1.72
C SER A 234 -1.71 22.49 -0.38
N VAL A 235 -0.80 22.75 0.55
CA VAL A 235 -0.94 22.29 1.93
C VAL A 235 -2.15 23.00 2.52
N VAL A 236 -3.20 22.25 2.84
CA VAL A 236 -4.37 22.77 3.55
C VAL A 236 -4.25 22.53 5.04
N ARG A 237 -3.42 21.57 5.44
CA ARG A 237 -3.16 21.27 6.85
C ARG A 237 -1.81 20.59 7.03
N ALA A 238 -1.09 21.02 8.05
CA ALA A 238 0.02 20.26 8.62
C ALA A 238 -0.50 19.51 9.85
N ILE A 239 -0.31 18.20 9.84
CA ILE A 239 -0.45 17.28 10.97
C ILE A 239 0.98 17.04 11.47
N GLU A 240 1.14 16.89 12.78
CA GLU A 240 2.40 16.67 13.50
C GLU A 240 3.58 16.13 12.64
N ASN A 241 4.69 16.85 12.61
CA ASN A 241 5.82 16.55 11.75
C ASN A 241 6.68 15.42 12.32
N GLN A 242 6.31 14.17 12.06
CA GLN A 242 7.11 12.99 12.40
C GLN A 242 7.28 12.08 11.19
N SER A 243 8.47 11.46 11.10
CA SER A 243 8.74 10.41 10.12
C SER A 243 7.77 9.25 10.34
N CYS A 244 6.92 9.00 9.35
CA CYS A 244 6.00 7.87 9.34
C CYS A 244 6.38 6.97 8.16
N ASP A 245 6.47 5.67 8.40
CA ASP A 245 6.74 4.68 7.36
C ASP A 245 5.44 4.35 6.58
N SER A 246 4.27 4.54 7.19
CA SER A 246 2.97 4.28 6.57
C SER A 246 1.87 5.27 6.92
N ILE A 247 0.93 5.40 5.98
CA ILE A 247 -0.21 6.30 6.05
C ILE A 247 -1.43 5.67 5.39
N LEU A 248 -2.55 5.62 6.10
CA LEU A 248 -3.76 4.96 5.65
C LEU A 248 -5.00 5.77 6.03
N TRP A 249 -5.81 6.09 5.03
CA TRP A 249 -7.15 6.62 5.26
C TRP A 249 -8.08 5.52 5.74
N ASN A 250 -8.91 5.85 6.71
CA ASN A 250 -10.05 5.02 7.01
C ASN A 250 -11.02 5.04 5.81
N PRO A 251 -11.52 3.87 5.36
CA PRO A 251 -12.32 3.79 4.14
C PRO A 251 -13.73 4.38 4.27
N LYS A 252 -14.22 4.64 5.49
CA LYS A 252 -15.61 5.06 5.76
C LYS A 252 -15.74 6.31 6.63
N ARG A 253 -14.65 6.75 7.26
CA ARG A 253 -14.61 7.88 8.20
C ARG A 253 -13.52 8.85 7.80
N GLU A 254 -13.64 10.10 8.24
CA GLU A 254 -12.60 11.13 8.10
C GLU A 254 -11.46 10.91 9.12
N LEU A 255 -10.94 9.69 9.18
CA LEU A 255 -9.84 9.30 10.05
C LEU A 255 -8.62 8.94 9.23
N LEU A 256 -7.46 9.31 9.75
CA LEU A 256 -6.17 8.97 9.20
C LEU A 256 -5.41 8.13 10.23
N ALA A 257 -4.80 7.04 9.80
CA ALA A 257 -3.84 6.28 10.58
C ALA A 257 -2.43 6.51 10.04
N THR A 258 -1.46 6.70 10.94
CA THR A 258 -0.04 6.72 10.59
C THR A 258 0.71 5.68 11.41
N ALA A 259 1.75 5.09 10.84
CA ALA A 259 2.71 4.23 11.54
C ALA A 259 4.13 4.74 11.35
N GLY A 260 4.88 4.76 12.44
CA GLY A 260 6.34 4.85 12.51
C GLY A 260 6.76 4.12 13.79
N ASP A 261 7.46 4.78 14.72
CA ASP A 261 7.71 4.21 16.06
C ASP A 261 6.40 3.88 16.81
N GLU A 262 5.35 4.66 16.54
CA GLU A 262 4.03 4.49 17.11
C GLU A 262 2.98 4.42 16.00
N VAL A 263 1.84 3.81 16.31
CA VAL A 263 0.65 3.92 15.44
C VAL A 263 -0.23 5.03 16.02
N LYS A 264 -0.54 6.05 15.23
CA LYS A 264 -1.36 7.20 15.66
C LYS A 264 -2.63 7.29 14.82
N LEU A 265 -3.72 7.73 15.45
CA LEU A 265 -4.98 8.03 14.79
C LEU A 265 -5.30 9.52 14.87
N TRP A 266 -5.68 10.09 13.74
CA TRP A 266 -5.94 11.50 13.57
C TRP A 266 -7.35 11.71 13.06
N ASN A 267 -7.98 12.80 13.48
CA ASN A 267 -9.11 13.34 12.75
C ASN A 267 -8.54 14.10 11.54
N ALA A 268 -8.89 13.67 10.34
CA ALA A 268 -8.31 14.25 9.13
C ALA A 268 -8.87 15.65 8.81
N THR A 269 -10.05 15.96 9.33
CA THR A 269 -10.78 17.22 9.09
C THR A 269 -10.15 18.38 9.84
N ASP A 270 -9.82 18.18 11.12
CA ASP A 270 -9.17 19.19 11.97
C ASP A 270 -7.67 18.93 12.23
N GLY A 271 -7.15 17.76 11.85
CA GLY A 271 -5.76 17.34 12.05
C GLY A 271 -5.40 17.00 13.48
N ARG A 272 -6.39 16.93 14.38
CA ARG A 272 -6.14 16.65 15.79
C ARG A 272 -5.76 15.19 15.98
N LEU A 273 -4.69 14.95 16.73
CA LEU A 273 -4.37 13.62 17.27
C LEU A 273 -5.54 13.16 18.15
N LEU A 274 -6.17 12.05 17.78
CA LEU A 274 -7.24 11.46 18.59
C LEU A 274 -6.66 10.57 19.67
N THR A 275 -5.67 9.76 19.30
CA THR A 275 -5.07 8.76 20.19
C THR A 275 -3.81 8.14 19.58
N THR A 276 -2.91 7.68 20.44
CA THR A 276 -1.77 6.83 20.09
C THR A 276 -2.11 5.38 20.44
N LEU A 277 -2.04 4.50 19.45
CA LEU A 277 -2.31 3.07 19.54
C LEU A 277 -1.04 2.32 19.96
N GLN A 278 -0.78 2.31 21.27
CA GLN A 278 0.35 1.59 21.88
C GLN A 278 -0.18 0.56 22.88
N ASP A 279 0.21 -0.73 22.74
CA ASP A 279 0.28 -1.65 23.88
C ASP A 279 1.12 -2.92 23.63
N TYR A 280 1.60 -3.46 24.77
CA TYR A 280 2.63 -4.46 25.13
C TYR A 280 3.46 -5.22 24.07
N GLU A 281 4.79 -5.20 24.31
CA GLU A 281 5.86 -5.91 23.61
C GLU A 281 5.87 -5.70 22.09
N ARG A 282 6.07 -4.44 21.68
CA ARG A 282 6.48 -4.14 20.31
C ARG A 282 7.99 -3.99 20.24
N PRO A 283 8.69 -4.94 19.61
CA PRO A 283 9.95 -4.64 18.97
C PRO A 283 9.66 -3.67 17.82
N SER A 284 10.51 -2.66 17.69
CA SER A 284 10.45 -1.60 16.69
C SER A 284 9.96 -2.10 15.33
N LEU A 285 9.08 -1.31 14.69
CA LEU A 285 8.69 -1.50 13.30
C LEU A 285 9.94 -1.27 12.44
N GLN A 286 10.80 -2.29 12.29
CA GLN A 286 11.95 -2.22 11.39
C GLN A 286 11.51 -2.67 9.99
N GLU A 287 11.35 -1.65 9.13
CA GLU A 287 11.19 -1.71 7.68
C GLU A 287 10.11 -2.68 7.15
N GLY A 288 9.00 -2.10 6.71
CA GLY A 288 7.91 -2.78 6.01
C GLY A 288 6.65 -2.81 6.87
N ASP A 289 5.91 -1.72 6.86
CA ASP A 289 4.70 -1.60 7.67
C ASP A 289 3.62 -2.53 7.16
N ALA A 290 3.18 -3.39 8.05
CA ALA A 290 2.03 -4.21 7.84
C ALA A 290 0.84 -3.54 8.55
N LEU A 291 0.35 -2.40 8.04
CA LEU A 291 -0.93 -1.83 8.49
C LEU A 291 -2.02 -2.03 7.43
N SER A 292 -3.25 -2.30 7.85
CA SER A 292 -4.42 -2.29 6.96
C SER A 292 -5.70 -2.04 7.73
N TRP A 293 -6.55 -1.19 7.18
CA TRP A 293 -7.93 -1.02 7.63
C TRP A 293 -8.81 -2.17 7.12
N SER A 294 -9.79 -2.58 7.93
CA SER A 294 -10.91 -3.37 7.45
C SER A 294 -11.78 -2.53 6.50
N PRO A 295 -12.43 -3.12 5.49
CA PRO A 295 -13.20 -2.37 4.49
C PRO A 295 -14.38 -1.56 5.06
N ASP A 296 -14.90 -1.97 6.22
CA ASP A 296 -15.95 -1.25 6.96
C ASP A 296 -15.41 -0.09 7.81
N GLY A 297 -14.09 0.06 7.90
CA GLY A 297 -13.40 1.11 8.66
C GLY A 297 -13.50 0.94 10.18
N LYS A 298 -13.91 -0.23 10.68
CA LYS A 298 -14.08 -0.47 12.12
C LYS A 298 -12.86 -1.09 12.78
N LYS A 299 -11.95 -1.68 12.01
CA LYS A 299 -10.73 -2.30 12.54
C LYS A 299 -9.49 -1.81 11.82
N LEU A 300 -8.46 -1.51 12.59
CA LEU A 300 -7.11 -1.34 12.08
C LEU A 300 -6.28 -2.54 12.54
N VAL A 301 -5.52 -3.14 11.63
CA VAL A 301 -4.63 -4.26 11.94
C VAL A 301 -3.20 -3.85 11.68
N GLY A 302 -2.31 -4.18 12.62
CA GLY A 302 -0.87 -4.02 12.52
C GLY A 302 -0.15 -5.35 12.71
N GLY A 303 0.90 -5.60 11.93
CA GLY A 303 1.70 -6.82 12.03
C GLY A 303 3.17 -6.53 12.31
N SER A 304 3.78 -7.31 13.22
CA SER A 304 5.23 -7.33 13.46
C SER A 304 5.63 -8.62 14.16
N GLN A 305 6.84 -9.12 13.90
CA GLN A 305 7.45 -10.31 14.56
C GLN A 305 6.54 -11.55 14.72
N GLY A 306 5.71 -11.83 13.71
CA GLY A 306 4.80 -12.97 13.73
C GLY A 306 3.58 -12.77 14.62
N CYS A 307 3.31 -11.55 15.05
CA CYS A 307 2.11 -11.15 15.79
C CYS A 307 1.26 -10.18 14.96
N LEU A 308 -0.05 -10.24 15.16
CA LEU A 308 -1.01 -9.24 14.72
C LEU A 308 -1.64 -8.54 15.92
N MET A 309 -1.76 -7.22 15.80
CA MET A 309 -2.52 -6.38 16.71
C MET A 309 -3.75 -5.87 15.97
N VAL A 310 -4.92 -6.01 16.58
CA VAL A 310 -6.21 -5.60 16.01
C VAL A 310 -6.84 -4.56 16.93
N TRP A 311 -6.94 -3.33 16.45
CA TRP A 311 -7.65 -2.24 17.13
C TRP A 311 -9.05 -2.15 16.57
N SER A 312 -10.06 -2.38 17.42
CA SER A 312 -11.46 -2.10 17.10
C SER A 312 -11.79 -0.67 17.50
N ILE A 313 -12.30 0.09 16.54
CA ILE A 313 -12.50 1.53 16.60
C ILE A 313 -14.00 1.76 16.39
N ASP A 314 -14.69 1.87 17.52
CA ASP A 314 -16.14 2.13 17.56
C ASP A 314 -16.44 3.60 17.24
#